data_AF-A0A6N8AT10-F1
#
_entry.id   AF-A0A6N8AT10-F1
#
_cell.length_a   1.000
_cell.length_b   1.000
_cell.length_c   1.000
_cell.angle_alpha   90.00
_cell.angle_beta   90.00
_cell.angle_gamma   90.00
#
_symmetry.space_group_name_H-M   'P 1'
#
loop_
_entity.id
_entity.type
_entity.pdbx_description
1 polymer ?
#
loop_
_entity_poly.entity_id
_entity_poly.type
_entity_poly.pdbx_seq_one_letter_code
_entity_poly.pdbx_strand_id
1 'polypeptide(L)' 'MGEWISVKDRLPESSGGQWSADVIALCDNGEVFRLACQGDYWQRSAAFIESGADRVTHWMPLTYPAD' A
#
# COMPACT_ATOMS: atom_id res chain seq x y z
N MET A 1 8.16 14.62 -5.73
CA MET A 1 7.99 13.84 -4.48
C MET A 1 6.56 13.35 -4.47
N GLY A 2 6.34 12.04 -4.37
CA GLY A 2 4.97 11.49 -4.32
C GLY A 2 4.27 11.95 -3.04
N GLU A 3 2.99 12.30 -3.14
CA GLU A 3 2.17 12.66 -2.00
C GLU A 3 1.65 11.38 -1.31
N TRP A 4 1.64 11.38 0.02
CA TRP A 4 1.05 10.31 0.81
C TRP A 4 -0.46 10.47 0.84
N ILE A 5 -1.17 9.45 0.36
CA ILE A 5 -2.63 9.40 0.29
C ILE A 5 -3.12 8.56 1.47
N SER A 6 -4.01 9.10 2.30
CA SER A 6 -4.60 8.31 3.39
C SER A 6 -5.53 7.24 2.83
N VAL A 7 -5.50 6.04 3.42
CA VAL A 7 -6.44 4.96 3.06
C VAL A 7 -7.90 5.33 3.35
N LYS A 8 -8.13 6.34 4.19
CA LYS A 8 -9.46 6.88 4.48
C LYS A 8 -10.00 7.78 3.37
N ASP A 9 -9.12 8.46 2.65
CA ASP A 9 -9.49 9.35 1.54
C ASP A 9 -9.67 8.54 0.26
N ARG A 10 -8.71 7.68 -0.06
CA ARG A 10 -8.71 6.87 -1.27
C ARG A 10 -7.81 5.65 -1.13
N LEU A 11 -8.27 4.52 -1.67
CA LEU A 11 -7.46 3.31 -1.84
C LEU A 11 -6.79 3.28 -3.22
N PRO A 12 -5.69 2.51 -3.39
CA PRO A 12 -5.13 2.24 -4.70
C PRO A 12 -6.19 1.71 -5.66
N GLU A 13 -6.10 2.11 -6.93
CA GLU A 13 -7.07 1.66 -7.92
C GLU A 13 -6.96 0.15 -8.14
N SER A 14 -8.05 -0.56 -7.87
CA SER A 14 -8.17 -2.00 -8.04
C SER A 14 -9.51 -2.31 -8.72
N SER A 15 -9.51 -3.15 -9.77
CA SER A 15 -10.75 -3.63 -10.40
C SER A 15 -11.23 -4.91 -9.71
N GLY A 16 -12.54 -5.16 -9.65
CA GLY A 16 -13.14 -6.26 -8.89
C GLY A 16 -12.49 -7.62 -9.15
N GLY A 17 -11.68 -8.10 -8.20
CA GLY A 17 -10.92 -9.36 -8.30
C GLY A 17 -9.44 -9.22 -8.68
N GLN A 18 -8.96 -8.01 -8.98
CA GLN A 18 -7.57 -7.74 -9.37
C GLN A 18 -6.88 -6.87 -8.32
N TRP A 19 -5.62 -7.20 -8.04
CA TRP A 19 -4.73 -6.36 -7.25
C TRP A 19 -4.43 -5.04 -7.96
N SER A 20 -4.28 -3.97 -7.19
CA SER A 20 -3.75 -2.70 -7.67
C SER A 20 -2.32 -2.88 -8.20
N ALA A 21 -1.82 -1.86 -8.89
CA ALA A 21 -0.37 -1.71 -9.04
C ALA A 21 0.31 -1.71 -7.66
N ASP A 22 1.57 -2.14 -7.61
CA ASP A 22 2.36 -2.01 -6.40
C ASP A 22 2.44 -0.55 -5.97
N VAL A 23 2.24 -0.32 -4.68
CA VAL A 23 2.36 0.99 -4.05
C VAL A 23 3.34 0.90 -2.90
N ILE A 24 3.83 2.05 -2.47
CA ILE A 24 4.56 2.16 -1.21
C ILE A 24 3.53 2.44 -0.12
N ALA A 25 3.33 1.50 0.78
CA ALA A 25 2.36 1.53 1.87
C ALA A 25 3.06 1.86 3.21
N LEU A 26 2.53 2.84 3.93
CA LEU A 26 2.94 3.21 5.29
C LEU A 26 2.00 2.57 6.31
N CYS A 27 2.56 1.86 7.26
CA CYS A 27 1.84 1.16 8.32
C CYS A 27 1.64 2.01 9.57
N ASP A 28 0.78 1.56 10.46
CA ASP A 28 0.47 2.23 11.74
C ASP A 28 1.65 2.28 12.71
N ASN A 29 2.58 1.33 12.59
CA ASN A 29 3.84 1.31 13.34
C ASN A 29 4.96 2.18 12.71
N GLY A 30 4.67 2.88 11.61
CA GLY A 30 5.63 3.74 10.91
C GLY A 30 6.53 3.01 9.91
N GLU A 31 6.39 1.69 9.76
CA GLU A 31 7.14 0.93 8.75
C GLU A 31 6.53 1.08 7.35
N VAL A 32 7.37 0.88 6.34
CA VAL A 32 7.01 1.11 4.95
C VAL A 32 7.27 -0.15 4.12
N PHE A 33 6.27 -0.60 3.38
CA PHE A 33 6.34 -1.82 2.57
C PHE A 33 5.88 -1.57 1.14
N ARG A 34 6.38 -2.36 0.20
CA ARG A 34 5.81 -2.46 -1.15
C ARG A 34 4.69 -3.49 -1.12
N LEU A 35 3.46 -3.04 -1.26
CA LEU A 35 2.25 -3.87 -1.19
C LEU A 35 1.30 -3.50 -2.33
N ALA A 36 0.40 -4.43 -2.66
CA ALA A 36 -0.77 -4.16 -3.49
C ALA A 36 -2.05 -4.18 -2.64
N CYS A 37 -3.10 -3.55 -3.17
CA CYS A 37 -4.43 -3.50 -2.56
C CYS A 37 -5.49 -4.09 -3.51
N GLN A 38 -6.43 -4.87 -3.01
CA GLN A 38 -7.53 -5.46 -3.76
C GLN A 38 -8.85 -5.11 -3.05
N GLY A 39 -9.58 -4.13 -3.58
CA GLY A 39 -10.71 -3.54 -2.85
C GLY A 39 -10.19 -2.93 -1.54
N ASP A 40 -10.73 -3.40 -0.41
CA ASP A 40 -10.29 -3.00 0.93
C ASP A 40 -9.21 -3.92 1.54
N TYR A 41 -8.77 -4.94 0.80
CA TYR A 41 -7.82 -5.94 1.29
C TYR A 41 -6.39 -5.62 0.86
N TRP A 42 -5.51 -5.42 1.85
CA TRP A 42 -4.08 -5.20 1.60
C TRP A 42 -3.31 -6.51 1.56
N GLN A 43 -2.33 -6.59 0.66
CA GLN A 43 -1.43 -7.73 0.56
C GLN A 43 -0.70 -7.93 1.89
N ARG A 44 -0.68 -9.16 2.40
CA ARG A 44 0.04 -9.54 3.61
C ARG A 44 1.33 -10.28 3.22
N SER A 45 2.39 -9.54 2.98
CA SER A 45 3.72 -10.12 2.77
C SER A 45 4.28 -10.70 4.07
N ALA A 46 5.25 -11.62 3.99
CA ALA A 46 5.92 -12.16 5.18
C ALA A 46 6.50 -11.02 6.05
N ALA A 47 7.20 -10.08 5.42
CA ALA A 47 7.76 -8.90 6.10
C ALA A 47 6.68 -8.05 6.80
N PHE A 48 5.52 -7.84 6.18
CA PHE A 48 4.41 -7.11 6.81
C PHE A 48 3.84 -7.87 8.01
N ILE A 49 3.72 -9.19 7.92
CA ILE A 49 3.23 -10.04 9.01
C ILE A 49 4.23 -10.06 10.18
N GLU A 50 5.53 -10.19 9.87
CA GLU A 50 6.61 -10.26 10.87
C GLU A 50 6.88 -8.92 11.57
N SER A 51 6.60 -7.82 10.88
CA SER A 51 6.67 -6.44 11.39
C SER A 51 5.71 -6.18 12.56
N GLY A 52 4.63 -6.95 12.69
CA GLY A 52 3.60 -6.73 13.70
C GLY A 52 2.71 -5.51 13.41
N ALA A 53 2.78 -4.94 12.21
CA ALA A 53 1.85 -3.92 11.73
C ALA A 53 0.40 -4.46 11.72
N ASP A 54 -0.55 -3.67 12.21
CA ASP A 54 -1.97 -4.03 12.21
C ASP A 54 -2.64 -3.63 10.89
N ARG A 55 -2.28 -2.46 10.36
CA ARG A 55 -2.93 -1.88 9.18
C ARG A 55 -2.06 -0.92 8.40
N VAL A 56 -2.41 -0.72 7.13
CA VAL A 56 -1.89 0.36 6.30
C VAL A 56 -2.66 1.65 6.61
N THR A 57 -1.95 2.76 6.78
CA THR A 57 -2.53 4.08 7.06
C THR A 57 -2.47 5.02 5.87
N HIS A 58 -1.38 4.98 5.10
CA HIS A 58 -1.18 5.81 3.92
C HIS A 58 -0.49 5.00 2.82
N TRP A 59 -0.57 5.49 1.59
CA TRP A 59 0.16 4.92 0.47
C TRP A 59 0.59 6.01 -0.51
N MET A 60 1.59 5.70 -1.33
CA MET A 60 1.97 6.54 -2.47
C MET A 60 2.20 5.66 -3.71
N PRO A 61 1.89 6.16 -4.91
CA PRO A 61 2.12 5.40 -6.13
C PRO A 61 3.61 5.09 -6.29
N LEU A 62 3.93 3.85 -6.64
CA LEU A 62 5.29 3.46 -6.99
C LEU A 62 5.61 3.99 -8.38
N THR A 63 5.99 5.26 -8.48
CA THR A 63 6.52 5.84 -9.72
C THR A 63 7.96 5.36 -9.88
N TYR A 64 8.19 4.38 -10.75
CA TYR A 64 9.54 4.16 -11.27
C TYR A 64 9.95 5.41 -12.05
N PRO A 65 11.17 5.97 -11.87
CA PRO A 65 11.67 6.92 -12.83
C PRO A 65 11.67 6.22 -14.20
N ALA A 66 10.93 6.77 -15.16
CA ALA A 66 11.14 6.44 -16.56
C ALA A 66 12.59 6.79 -16.88
N ASP A 67 13.33 5.80 -17.38
CA ASP A 67 14.67 5.99 -17.94
C ASP A 67 14.67 7.08 -19.03
#